data_AF-W9NIA8-F1
#
_entry.id   AF-W9NIA8-F1
#
_cell.length_a   1.000
_cell.length_b   1.000
_cell.length_c   1.000
_cell.angle_alpha   90.00
_cell.angle_beta   90.00
_cell.angle_gamma   90.00
#
_symmetry.space_group_name_H-M   'P 1'
#
loop_
_entity.id
_entity.type
_entity.pdbx_description
1 polymer ?
#
loop_
_entity_poly.entity_id
_entity_poly.type
_entity_poly.pdbx_seq_one_letter_code
_entity_poly.pdbx_strand_id
1 'polypeptide(L)'
;MLSRPLATASVKGSVKGSVKGSAKKGREKKTADSEPYLGLFEATLKMQDGPTAWEIRDLRENVKGGDKTWTEKAYCLLCGSSIN
;
A
#
# COMPACT_ATOMS: atom_id res chain seq x y z
N MET A 1 22.34 -41.19 20.19
CA MET A 1 21.43 -40.73 19.11
C MET A 1 20.07 -41.35 19.36
N LEU A 2 19.15 -40.60 19.97
CA LEU A 2 17.76 -41.03 20.20
C LEU A 2 16.82 -40.00 19.57
N SER A 3 16.18 -40.41 18.47
CA SER A 3 15.12 -39.68 17.77
C SER A 3 13.86 -39.58 18.62
N ARG A 4 13.21 -38.41 18.70
CA ARG A 4 11.84 -38.24 19.19
C ARG A 4 11.06 -37.20 18.35
N PRO A 5 9.73 -37.33 18.22
CA PRO A 5 8.99 -36.97 17.01
C PRO A 5 8.20 -35.64 17.08
N LEU A 6 7.63 -35.28 15.92
CA LEU A 6 6.75 -34.14 15.61
C LEU A 6 5.46 -34.11 16.45
N ALA A 7 5.06 -32.93 16.92
CA ALA A 7 3.71 -32.67 17.41
C ALA A 7 3.19 -31.33 16.88
N THR A 8 2.15 -31.42 16.05
CA THR A 8 1.25 -30.33 15.70
C THR A 8 0.23 -30.14 16.83
N ALA A 9 -0.01 -28.90 17.25
CA ALA A 9 -1.13 -28.58 18.13
C ALA A 9 -1.98 -27.48 17.48
N SER A 10 -3.16 -27.87 16.99
CA SER A 10 -4.25 -26.99 16.57
C SER A 10 -5.14 -26.77 17.79
N VAL A 11 -5.18 -25.54 18.32
CA VAL A 11 -6.12 -25.16 19.37
C VAL A 11 -7.27 -24.37 18.77
N LYS A 12 -8.45 -25.01 18.68
CA LYS A 12 -9.74 -24.37 18.40
C LYS A 12 -10.31 -23.86 19.72
N GLY A 13 -10.31 -22.54 19.92
CA GLY A 13 -11.00 -21.88 21.02
C GLY A 13 -12.11 -20.98 20.49
N SER A 14 -13.34 -21.48 20.47
CA SER A 14 -14.55 -20.69 20.20
C SER A 14 -15.10 -20.13 21.50
N VAL A 15 -14.92 -18.83 21.75
CA VAL A 15 -15.64 -18.14 22.83
C VAL A 15 -16.73 -17.28 22.18
N LYS A 16 -17.99 -17.70 22.36
CA LYS A 16 -19.17 -16.89 22.00
C LYS A 16 -19.42 -15.88 23.11
N GLY A 17 -18.95 -14.66 22.94
CA GLY A 17 -19.40 -13.49 23.70
C GLY A 17 -20.53 -12.78 22.95
N SER A 18 -21.77 -13.00 23.36
CA SER A 18 -22.92 -12.23 22.89
C SER A 18 -22.91 -10.88 23.61
N VAL A 19 -22.54 -9.81 22.91
CA VAL A 19 -22.82 -8.44 23.35
C VAL A 19 -23.81 -7.85 22.36
N LYS A 20 -25.08 -7.77 22.77
CA LYS A 20 -26.11 -6.97 22.13
C LYS A 20 -25.70 -5.50 22.26
N GLY A 21 -25.16 -4.93 21.18
CA GLY A 21 -24.82 -3.52 21.06
C GLY A 21 -25.55 -2.89 19.88
N SER A 22 -26.71 -2.32 20.17
CA SER A 22 -27.42 -1.23 19.48
C SER A 22 -27.04 -0.90 18.04
N ALA A 23 -27.99 -1.16 17.13
CA ALA A 23 -28.01 -0.64 15.77
C ALA A 23 -27.77 0.88 15.75
N LYS A 24 -26.56 1.30 15.38
CA LYS A 24 -26.33 2.61 14.77
C LYS A 24 -26.12 2.35 13.30
N LYS A 25 -27.09 2.77 12.48
CA LYS A 25 -27.00 2.87 11.02
C LYS A 25 -25.88 3.86 10.70
N GLY A 26 -24.64 3.39 10.80
CA GLY A 26 -23.46 4.09 10.34
C GLY A 26 -23.59 4.17 8.84
N ARG A 27 -23.90 5.37 8.34
CA ARG A 27 -23.73 5.76 6.94
C ARG A 27 -22.48 5.08 6.41
N GLU A 28 -22.64 4.13 5.49
CA GLU A 28 -21.51 3.53 4.80
C GLU A 28 -20.72 4.68 4.19
N LYS A 29 -19.54 4.95 4.75
CA LYS A 29 -18.60 5.88 4.15
C LYS A 29 -18.22 5.20 2.84
N LYS A 30 -18.75 5.71 1.72
CA LYS A 30 -18.26 5.33 0.39
C LYS A 30 -16.74 5.50 0.45
N THR A 31 -16.02 4.39 0.45
CA THR A 31 -14.54 4.32 0.45
C THR A 31 -13.94 4.79 -0.88
N ALA A 32 -14.77 5.35 -1.78
CA ALA A 32 -14.34 5.83 -3.09
C ALA A 32 -13.46 7.09 -3.03
N ASP A 33 -13.35 7.75 -1.87
CA ASP A 33 -12.61 9.01 -1.70
C ASP A 33 -11.26 8.87 -0.97
N SER A 34 -10.82 7.67 -0.58
CA SER A 34 -9.56 7.53 0.19
C SER A 34 -8.29 7.68 -0.65
N GLU A 35 -8.39 7.54 -1.99
CA GLU A 35 -7.22 7.50 -2.87
C GLU A 35 -7.43 8.41 -4.08
N PRO A 36 -7.38 9.74 -3.91
CA PRO A 36 -7.73 10.71 -4.95
C PRO A 36 -6.79 10.70 -6.15
N TYR A 37 -5.63 10.02 -6.05
CA TYR A 37 -4.62 9.94 -7.10
C TYR A 37 -4.53 8.58 -7.79
N LEU A 38 -5.29 7.58 -7.32
CA LEU A 38 -5.20 6.22 -7.85
C LEU A 38 -5.69 6.17 -9.30
N GLY A 39 -4.89 5.60 -10.19
CA GLY A 39 -5.17 5.50 -11.62
C GLY A 39 -5.01 6.81 -12.41
N LEU A 40 -4.63 7.92 -11.76
CA LEU A 40 -4.31 9.18 -12.45
C LEU A 40 -2.83 9.27 -12.84
N PHE A 41 -1.97 8.61 -12.06
CA PHE A 41 -0.54 8.57 -12.29
C PHE A 41 -0.02 7.14 -12.13
N GLU A 42 0.96 6.78 -12.95
CA GLU A 42 1.78 5.59 -12.76
C GLU A 42 3.16 6.02 -12.25
N ALA A 43 3.69 5.31 -11.25
CA ALA A 43 5.02 5.53 -10.74
C ALA A 43 5.83 4.23 -10.81
N THR A 44 7.01 4.28 -11.43
CA THR A 44 7.92 3.13 -11.54
C THR A 44 9.25 3.48 -10.91
N LEU A 45 9.75 2.66 -9.99
CA LEU A 45 11.04 2.86 -9.34
C LEU A 45 12.18 2.35 -10.22
N LYS A 46 13.10 3.22 -10.62
CA LYS A 46 14.31 2.86 -11.36
C LYS A 46 15.51 2.82 -10.42
N MET A 47 16.19 1.68 -10.40
CA MET A 47 17.39 1.42 -9.58
C MET A 47 18.63 1.05 -10.41
N GLN A 48 18.47 0.72 -11.69
CA GLN A 48 19.51 0.06 -12.48
C GLN A 48 20.47 1.04 -13.22
N ASP A 49 20.13 2.33 -13.30
CA ASP A 49 20.88 3.31 -14.08
C ASP A 49 20.99 4.66 -13.34
N GLY A 50 21.83 4.70 -12.29
CA GLY A 50 22.15 5.91 -11.54
C GLY A 50 21.35 6.07 -10.24
N PRO A 51 21.24 7.31 -9.70
CA PRO A 51 20.55 7.56 -8.44
C PRO A 51 19.12 7.03 -8.48
N THR A 52 18.68 6.36 -7.41
CA THR A 52 17.35 5.76 -7.39
C THR A 52 16.28 6.85 -7.55
N ALA A 53 15.42 6.70 -8.54
CA ALA A 53 14.44 7.70 -8.91
C ALA A 53 13.10 7.06 -9.32
N TRP A 54 12.02 7.76 -9.06
CA TRP A 54 10.69 7.47 -9.56
C TRP A 54 10.54 8.05 -10.95
N GLU A 55 10.19 7.23 -11.93
CA GLU A 55 9.60 7.71 -13.18
C GLU A 55 8.09 7.79 -12.98
N ILE A 56 7.54 9.00 -13.03
CA ILE A 56 6.13 9.28 -12.84
C ILE A 56 5.52 9.60 -14.21
N ARG A 57 4.40 8.98 -14.54
CA ARG A 57 3.65 9.14 -15.79
C ARG A 57 2.23 9.60 -15.49
N ASP A 58 1.83 10.72 -16.05
CA ASP A 58 0.47 11.25 -15.99
C ASP A 58 -0.41 10.55 -17.03
N LEU A 59 -1.47 9.88 -16.55
CA LEU A 59 -2.43 9.15 -17.36
C LEU A 59 -3.68 9.99 -17.72
N ARG A 60 -3.76 11.25 -17.26
CA ARG A 60 -4.94 12.09 -17.51
C ARG A 60 -4.99 12.55 -18.97
N GLU A 61 -6.08 12.19 -19.64
CA GLU A 61 -6.26 12.49 -21.08
C GLU A 61 -6.43 13.99 -21.39
N ASN A 62 -6.90 14.79 -20.43
CA ASN A 62 -7.32 16.18 -20.66
C ASN A 62 -6.32 17.24 -20.15
N VAL A 63 -5.10 16.84 -19.78
CA VAL A 63 -4.07 17.80 -19.37
C VAL A 63 -3.44 18.41 -20.61
N LYS A 64 -3.72 19.71 -20.85
CA LYS A 64 -3.13 20.48 -21.94
C LYS A 64 -1.90 21.22 -21.44
N GLY A 65 -0.73 20.84 -21.95
CA GLY A 65 0.57 21.43 -21.60
C GLY A 65 1.28 20.69 -20.45
N GLY A 66 2.61 20.78 -20.43
CA GLY A 66 3.48 20.11 -19.44
C GLY A 66 4.00 18.74 -19.88
N ASP A 67 4.99 18.24 -19.14
CA ASP A 67 5.57 16.92 -19.36
C ASP A 67 4.66 15.84 -18.77
N LYS A 68 4.24 14.88 -19.61
CA LYS A 68 3.45 13.73 -19.15
C LYS A 68 4.28 12.72 -18.38
N THR A 69 5.60 12.78 -18.49
CA THR A 69 6.50 11.88 -17.78
C THR A 69 7.64 12.69 -17.21
N TRP A 70 7.92 12.54 -15.93
CA TRP A 70 9.08 13.16 -15.28
C TRP A 70 9.75 12.20 -14.30
N THR A 71 10.98 12.51 -13.94
CA THR A 71 11.75 11.76 -12.95
C THR A 71 11.90 12.55 -11.66
N GLU A 72 11.69 11.87 -10.54
CA GLU A 72 11.79 12.44 -9.20
C GLU A 72 12.68 11.58 -8.32
N LYS A 73 13.52 12.21 -7.48
CA LYS A 73 14.46 11.48 -6.62
C LYS A 73 13.72 10.63 -5.61
N ALA A 74 14.17 9.40 -5.40
CA ALA A 74 13.63 8.56 -4.33
C ALA A 74 14.28 8.90 -2.99
N TYR A 75 13.45 9.01 -1.96
CA TYR A 75 13.89 9.23 -0.58
C TYR A 75 13.43 8.07 0.30
N CYS A 76 14.27 7.73 1.28
CA CYS A 76 13.90 6.75 2.30
C CYS A 76 12.78 7.32 3.17
N LEU A 77 11.65 6.61 3.25
CA LEU A 77 10.49 7.04 4.04
C LEU A 77 10.73 7.01 5.56
N LEU A 78 11.82 6.37 6.02
CA LEU A 78 12.18 6.28 7.44
C LEU A 78 13.14 7.40 7.88
N CYS A 79 14.15 7.73 7.07
CA CYS A 79 15.20 8.67 7.44
C CYS A 79 15.29 9.92 6.55
N GLY A 80 14.52 10.00 5.47
CA GLY A 80 14.49 11.15 4.55
C GLY A 80 15.72 11.32 3.67
N SER A 81 16.74 10.45 3.78
CA SER A 81 17.91 10.50 2.91
C SER A 81 17.57 10.06 1.48
N SER A 82 18.25 10.61 0.47
CA SER A 82 18.12 10.12 -0.90
C SER A 82 18.62 8.69 -1.00
N ILE A 83 17.89 7.86 -1.73
CA ILE A 83 18.28 6.48 -2.02
C ILE A 83 19.22 6.55 -3.22
N ASN A 84 20.48 6.16 -3.03
CA ASN A 84 21.54 6.20 -4.03
C ASN A 84 22.06 4.79 -4.31
#